data_AF-A0ABD3U3B6-F1
#
_entry.id   AF-A0ABD3U3B6-F1
#
_cell.length_a   1.000
_cell.length_b   1.000
_cell.length_c   1.000
_cell.angle_alpha   90.00
_cell.angle_beta   90.00
_cell.angle_gamma   90.00
#
_symmetry.space_group_name_H-M   'P 1'
#
loop_
_entity.id
_entity.type
_entity.pdbx_description
1 polymer ?
#
loop_
_entity_poly.entity_id
_entity_poly.type
_entity_poly.pdbx_seq_one_letter_code
_entity_poly.pdbx_strand_id
1 'polypeptide(L)'
;MGSDCSHETYYSRNSDRDGCTYKATFESQPFNQGANRYAFKGILDGIGPRKGDACVTKVFKREFAKNFDQWVPDLAASEKSLKFAEKFNSDCIPFLNQTKHEKYQEIDFLIPLIAKMYDVSHYKLFGFIPINRDQSLVRLEEYVAIEPFLEGTYKKYNSNGGYEDSYHDLMLAFSHWTWSISGHQFMVCDLQGIETKRKFVLTDPAVHSLEQIYGMTDLGVVGMELVLANHRCNSLCRKLGLQNPVADQGVLIPRRNVRSTMYSFQLSKEEQLRALKRKNKYFEILPAVFE
;
A
#
# COMPACT_ATOMS: atom_id res chain seq x y z
N MET A 1 6.36 33.16 14.90
CA MET A 1 5.63 32.65 13.73
C MET A 1 6.67 32.51 12.62
N GLY A 2 7.34 31.36 12.62
CA GLY A 2 8.50 31.11 11.76
C GLY A 2 8.06 30.88 10.33
N SER A 3 8.76 31.50 9.40
CA SER A 3 8.46 31.52 7.97
C SER A 3 8.16 30.17 7.34
N ASP A 4 7.07 30.14 6.57
CA ASP A 4 6.66 29.03 5.71
C ASP A 4 7.75 28.69 4.70
N CYS A 5 8.63 27.76 5.07
CA CYS A 5 9.52 27.10 4.13
C CYS A 5 8.84 25.79 3.75
N SER A 6 8.12 25.78 2.63
CA SER A 6 7.40 24.63 2.07
C SER A 6 8.09 24.09 0.82
N HIS A 7 7.81 22.83 0.51
CA HIS A 7 8.13 22.19 -0.76
C HIS A 7 6.92 22.31 -1.69
N GLU A 8 7.14 22.34 -3.01
CA GLU A 8 6.08 22.36 -4.02
C GLU A 8 6.34 21.32 -5.12
N THR A 9 5.26 20.70 -5.60
CA THR A 9 5.30 19.79 -6.75
C THR A 9 4.80 20.46 -8.03
N TYR A 10 5.17 19.90 -9.17
CA TYR A 10 4.40 20.06 -10.40
C TYR A 10 3.02 19.38 -10.25
N TYR A 11 2.14 19.61 -11.23
CA TYR A 11 0.92 18.82 -11.36
C TYR A 11 1.24 17.33 -11.51
N SER A 12 0.40 16.48 -10.92
CA SER A 12 0.48 15.03 -11.00
C SER A 12 0.40 14.55 -12.45
N ARG A 13 1.09 13.44 -12.72
CA ARG A 13 1.11 12.78 -14.03
C ARG A 13 -0.16 12.02 -14.33
N ASN A 14 -0.68 11.34 -13.33
CA ASN A 14 -1.98 10.69 -13.36
C ASN A 14 -3.06 11.64 -12.81
N SER A 15 -4.28 11.47 -13.32
CA SER A 15 -5.47 12.11 -12.78
C SER A 15 -5.94 11.39 -11.52
N ASP A 16 -6.60 12.13 -10.64
CA ASP A 16 -7.39 11.56 -9.55
C ASP A 16 -8.69 10.95 -10.09
N ARG A 17 -9.47 10.31 -9.22
CA ARG A 17 -10.78 9.72 -9.53
C ARG A 17 -11.80 10.73 -10.06
N ASP A 18 -11.62 12.02 -9.77
CA ASP A 18 -12.44 13.10 -10.32
C ASP A 18 -12.02 13.55 -11.74
N GLY A 19 -10.98 12.92 -12.30
CA GLY A 19 -10.43 13.24 -13.63
C GLY A 19 -9.43 14.39 -13.65
N CYS A 20 -9.25 15.12 -12.54
CA CYS A 20 -8.35 16.26 -12.45
C CYS A 20 -6.93 15.83 -12.03
N THR A 21 -5.93 16.64 -12.40
CA THR A 21 -4.57 16.55 -11.84
C THR A 21 -4.38 17.63 -10.79
N TYR A 22 -3.51 17.36 -9.81
CA TYR A 22 -3.25 18.27 -8.70
C TYR A 22 -1.75 18.42 -8.46
N LYS A 23 -1.37 19.56 -7.91
CA LYS A 23 -0.05 19.76 -7.29
C LYS A 23 -0.22 19.84 -5.77
N ALA A 24 0.88 19.71 -5.03
CA ALA A 24 0.88 19.85 -3.58
C ALA A 24 1.92 20.87 -3.12
N THR A 25 1.53 21.66 -2.12
CA THR A 25 2.47 22.40 -1.27
C THR A 25 2.52 21.70 0.09
N PHE A 26 3.71 21.39 0.60
CA PHE A 26 3.86 20.58 1.81
C PHE A 26 5.01 21.03 2.72
N GLU A 27 4.92 20.66 3.99
CA GLU A 27 5.84 21.06 5.06
C GLU A 27 7.28 20.59 4.80
N SER A 28 8.26 21.34 5.30
CA SER A 28 9.69 20.98 5.19
C SER A 28 10.12 19.80 6.05
N GLN A 29 9.38 19.51 7.11
CA GLN A 29 9.68 18.43 8.03
C GLN A 29 8.62 17.34 7.94
N PRO A 30 9.00 16.06 7.92
CA PRO A 30 8.03 14.99 7.88
C PRO A 30 7.36 14.85 9.24
N PHE A 31 6.03 14.67 9.25
CA PHE A 31 5.30 14.37 10.48
C PHE A 31 5.38 12.88 10.86
N ASN A 32 5.75 12.02 9.90
CA ASN A 32 5.92 10.59 10.11
C ASN A 32 6.94 10.00 9.14
N GLN A 33 7.48 8.82 9.46
CA GLN A 33 8.38 8.07 8.58
C GLN A 33 8.18 6.56 8.75
N GLY A 34 8.18 5.85 7.62
CA GLY A 34 8.21 4.39 7.56
C GLY A 34 9.65 3.86 7.43
N ALA A 35 9.77 2.58 7.06
CA ALA A 35 11.07 1.97 6.79
C ALA A 35 11.82 2.74 5.69
N ASN A 36 11.17 2.92 4.53
CA ASN A 36 11.83 3.44 3.32
C ASN A 36 11.30 4.79 2.85
N ARG A 37 10.35 5.41 3.56
CA ARG A 37 9.66 6.64 3.11
C ARG A 37 9.47 7.64 4.23
N TYR A 38 9.57 8.92 3.90
CA TYR A 38 9.10 10.05 4.71
C TYR A 38 7.67 10.41 4.30
N ALA A 39 6.89 10.95 5.24
CA ALA A 39 5.54 11.46 5.01
C ALA A 39 5.42 12.89 5.54
N PHE A 40 5.01 13.81 4.67
CA PHE A 40 4.89 15.24 4.93
C PHE A 40 3.43 15.67 4.82
N LYS A 41 2.97 16.55 5.70
CA LYS A 41 1.62 17.13 5.57
C LYS A 41 1.65 18.22 4.50
N GLY A 42 0.58 18.32 3.73
CA GLY A 42 0.44 19.35 2.71
C GLY A 42 -1.01 19.66 2.39
N ILE A 43 -1.18 20.51 1.38
CA ILE A 43 -2.45 20.93 0.83
C ILE A 43 -2.40 20.74 -0.69
N LEU A 44 -3.47 20.18 -1.25
CA LEU A 44 -3.66 20.10 -2.70
C LEU A 44 -4.01 21.46 -3.29
N ASP A 45 -3.45 21.76 -4.46
CA ASP A 45 -3.84 22.89 -5.29
C ASP A 45 -4.09 22.42 -6.74
N GLY A 46 -4.90 23.18 -7.47
CA GLY A 46 -5.38 22.83 -8.80
C GLY A 46 -6.72 23.47 -9.13
N ILE A 47 -7.35 23.02 -10.23
CA ILE A 47 -8.67 23.49 -10.68
C ILE A 47 -9.82 22.53 -10.35
N GLY A 48 -9.52 21.36 -9.79
CA GLY A 48 -10.50 20.34 -9.47
C GLY A 48 -11.13 20.49 -8.07
N PRO A 49 -12.15 19.67 -7.75
CA PRO A 49 -12.94 19.78 -6.52
C PRO A 49 -12.15 19.54 -5.23
N ARG A 50 -10.97 18.92 -5.31
CA ARG A 50 -10.11 18.64 -4.14
C ARG A 50 -9.10 19.75 -3.84
N LYS A 51 -9.19 20.88 -4.54
CA LYS A 51 -8.38 22.05 -4.22
C LYS A 51 -8.60 22.45 -2.75
N GLY A 52 -7.52 22.58 -2.00
CA GLY A 52 -7.56 22.93 -0.57
C GLY A 52 -7.67 21.74 0.36
N ASP A 53 -7.86 20.52 -0.14
CA ASP A 53 -7.88 19.31 0.68
C ASP A 53 -6.51 19.08 1.33
N ALA A 54 -6.52 18.62 2.58
CA ALA A 54 -5.33 18.13 3.25
C ALA A 54 -4.80 16.87 2.56
N CYS A 55 -3.49 16.84 2.35
CA CYS A 55 -2.80 15.71 1.74
C CYS A 55 -1.56 15.28 2.53
N VAL A 56 -1.07 14.09 2.18
CA VAL A 56 0.22 13.56 2.58
C VAL A 56 1.06 13.40 1.32
N THR A 57 2.22 14.06 1.29
CA THR A 57 3.24 13.80 0.28
C THR A 57 4.26 12.81 0.84
N LYS A 58 4.53 11.73 0.11
CA LYS A 58 5.51 10.70 0.49
C LYS A 58 6.72 10.75 -0.43
N VAL A 59 7.89 10.59 0.18
CA VAL A 59 9.19 10.63 -0.50
C VAL A 59 10.03 9.44 -0.07
N PHE A 60 10.68 8.74 -1.00
CA PHE A 60 11.59 7.66 -0.66
C PHE A 60 12.85 8.20 0.05
N LYS A 61 13.30 7.52 1.10
CA LYS A 61 14.59 7.85 1.72
C LYS A 61 15.72 7.56 0.73
N ARG A 62 16.71 8.44 0.70
CA ARG A 62 17.77 8.49 -0.32
C ARG A 62 18.50 7.16 -0.51
N GLU A 63 18.77 6.45 0.58
CA GLU A 63 19.46 5.17 0.58
C GLU A 63 18.68 4.07 -0.16
N PHE A 64 17.36 4.21 -0.26
CA PHE A 64 16.49 3.26 -0.94
C PHE A 64 15.98 3.76 -2.29
N ALA A 65 15.95 5.07 -2.54
CA ALA A 65 15.39 5.69 -3.76
C ALA A 65 15.90 5.07 -5.07
N LYS A 66 17.17 4.64 -5.12
CA LYS A 66 17.78 3.95 -6.27
C LYS A 66 17.13 2.61 -6.65
N ASN A 67 16.36 2.02 -5.73
CA ASN A 67 15.70 0.72 -5.91
C ASN A 67 14.22 0.88 -6.33
N PHE A 68 13.73 2.11 -6.51
CA PHE A 68 12.34 2.38 -6.83
C PHE A 68 12.21 3.06 -8.18
N ASP A 69 11.29 2.56 -9.00
CA ASP A 69 11.05 3.07 -10.34
C ASP A 69 9.97 4.16 -10.33
N GLN A 70 10.31 5.33 -9.79
CA GLN A 70 9.49 6.55 -9.89
C GLN A 70 8.04 6.36 -9.40
N TRP A 71 7.82 5.50 -8.40
CA TRP A 71 6.49 5.11 -7.87
C TRP A 71 5.57 4.36 -8.84
N VAL A 72 6.05 3.96 -10.02
CA VAL A 72 5.26 3.19 -10.99
C VAL A 72 4.76 1.87 -10.40
N PRO A 73 5.60 1.07 -9.71
CA PRO A 73 5.12 -0.19 -9.12
C PRO A 73 4.14 0.02 -7.95
N ASP A 74 4.37 1.03 -7.11
CA ASP A 74 3.48 1.39 -5.99
C ASP A 74 2.10 1.87 -6.50
N LEU A 75 2.08 2.65 -7.58
CA LEU A 75 0.84 3.05 -8.26
C LEU A 75 0.10 1.82 -8.81
N ALA A 76 0.81 0.95 -9.54
CA ALA A 76 0.23 -0.28 -10.09
C ALA A 76 -0.32 -1.21 -9.00
N ALA A 77 0.37 -1.31 -7.85
CA ALA A 77 -0.09 -2.09 -6.71
C ALA A 77 -1.39 -1.53 -6.12
N SER A 78 -1.48 -0.20 -6.01
CA SER A 78 -2.68 0.50 -5.52
C SER A 78 -3.86 0.30 -6.48
N GLU A 79 -3.64 0.43 -7.79
CA GLU A 79 -4.67 0.20 -8.82
C GLU A 79 -5.16 -1.25 -8.85
N LYS A 80 -4.23 -2.22 -8.76
CA LYS A 80 -4.58 -3.64 -8.69
C LYS A 80 -5.40 -3.95 -7.42
N SER A 81 -5.00 -3.38 -6.29
CA SER A 81 -5.70 -3.55 -5.01
C SER A 81 -7.11 -2.96 -5.05
N LEU A 82 -7.28 -1.80 -5.68
CA LEU A 82 -8.59 -1.19 -5.90
C LEU A 82 -9.50 -2.09 -6.75
N LYS A 83 -9.00 -2.65 -7.86
CA LYS A 83 -9.77 -3.58 -8.70
C LYS A 83 -10.27 -4.80 -7.92
N PHE A 84 -9.41 -5.40 -7.09
CA PHE A 84 -9.83 -6.48 -6.21
C PHE A 84 -10.85 -6.03 -5.18
N ALA A 85 -10.69 -4.85 -4.58
CA ALA A 85 -11.63 -4.32 -3.60
C ALA A 85 -13.01 -4.05 -4.21
N GLU A 86 -13.08 -3.46 -5.41
CA GLU A 86 -14.33 -3.27 -6.14
C GLU A 86 -15.03 -4.61 -6.42
N LYS A 87 -14.28 -5.61 -6.86
CA LYS A 87 -14.81 -6.95 -7.11
C LYS A 87 -15.28 -7.65 -5.82
N PHE A 88 -14.54 -7.50 -4.72
CA PHE A 88 -14.94 -8.03 -3.42
C PHE A 88 -16.19 -7.33 -2.89
N ASN A 89 -16.28 -6.00 -3.06
CA ASN A 89 -17.44 -5.22 -2.68
C ASN A 89 -18.68 -5.60 -3.49
N SER A 90 -18.54 -5.91 -4.79
CA SER A 90 -19.68 -6.33 -5.61
C SER A 90 -20.15 -7.75 -5.30
N ASP A 91 -19.21 -8.68 -5.11
CA ASP A 91 -19.52 -10.11 -5.04
C ASP A 91 -19.69 -10.62 -3.61
N CYS A 92 -18.80 -10.19 -2.70
CA CYS A 92 -18.67 -10.77 -1.38
C CYS A 92 -19.42 -9.98 -0.31
N ILE A 93 -19.36 -8.65 -0.32
CA ILE A 93 -20.00 -7.84 0.74
C ILE A 93 -21.53 -8.06 0.80
N PRO A 94 -22.29 -8.04 -0.31
CA PRO A 94 -23.73 -8.34 -0.28
C PRO A 94 -24.03 -9.76 0.21
N PHE A 95 -23.20 -10.74 -0.20
CA PHE A 95 -23.32 -12.12 0.24
C PHE A 95 -23.08 -12.28 1.76
N LEU A 96 -22.06 -11.62 2.29
CA LEU A 96 -21.75 -11.65 3.72
C LEU A 96 -22.78 -10.89 4.58
N ASN A 97 -23.44 -9.87 4.02
CA ASN A 97 -24.45 -9.05 4.69
C ASN A 97 -25.88 -9.58 4.54
N GLN A 98 -26.08 -10.83 4.13
CA GLN A 98 -27.42 -11.42 3.99
C GLN A 98 -28.17 -11.56 5.32
N THR A 99 -27.46 -11.67 6.44
CA THR A 99 -28.07 -11.82 7.76
C THR A 99 -28.22 -10.47 8.45
N LYS A 100 -29.35 -10.26 9.16
CA LYS A 100 -29.65 -8.98 9.83
C LYS A 100 -28.64 -8.57 10.92
N HIS A 101 -27.81 -9.50 11.38
CA HIS A 101 -26.87 -9.29 12.48
C HIS A 101 -25.44 -8.98 12.03
N GLU A 102 -25.16 -9.11 10.73
CA GLU A 102 -23.83 -8.90 10.17
C GLU A 102 -23.85 -7.72 9.21
N LYS A 103 -22.96 -6.75 9.45
CA LYS A 103 -22.80 -5.58 8.59
C LYS A 103 -21.32 -5.29 8.38
N TYR A 104 -20.77 -5.93 7.36
CA TYR A 104 -19.42 -5.71 6.87
C TYR A 104 -19.39 -4.46 5.98
N GLN A 105 -18.37 -3.64 6.21
CA GLN A 105 -18.11 -2.41 5.48
C GLN A 105 -17.43 -2.69 4.14
N GLU A 106 -17.60 -1.76 3.19
CA GLU A 106 -16.86 -1.81 1.92
C GLU A 106 -15.37 -1.59 2.13
N ILE A 107 -14.55 -2.03 1.16
CA ILE A 107 -13.11 -1.82 1.13
C ILE A 107 -12.77 -0.86 0.00
N ASP A 108 -11.95 0.15 0.26
CA ASP A 108 -11.52 1.12 -0.75
C ASP A 108 -10.01 1.36 -0.60
N PHE A 109 -9.32 1.56 -1.73
CA PHE A 109 -7.89 1.84 -1.77
C PHE A 109 -7.62 3.20 -2.38
N LEU A 110 -6.89 4.04 -1.67
CA LEU A 110 -6.39 5.29 -2.24
C LEU A 110 -5.45 5.00 -3.40
N ILE A 111 -5.61 5.76 -4.48
CA ILE A 111 -4.68 5.78 -5.61
C ILE A 111 -3.81 7.03 -5.43
N PRO A 112 -2.49 6.89 -5.24
CA PRO A 112 -1.62 8.04 -5.09
C PRO A 112 -1.52 8.83 -6.40
N LEU A 113 -1.45 10.15 -6.29
CA LEU A 113 -1.06 11.03 -7.38
C LEU A 113 0.46 11.09 -7.46
N ILE A 114 1.04 10.73 -8.60
CA ILE A 114 2.47 10.74 -8.81
C ILE A 114 2.88 12.08 -9.42
N ALA A 115 3.66 12.86 -8.69
CA ALA A 115 4.11 14.19 -9.10
C ALA A 115 5.63 14.30 -9.03
N LYS A 116 6.17 15.27 -9.76
CA LYS A 116 7.59 15.66 -9.66
C LYS A 116 7.75 16.85 -8.73
N MET A 117 8.86 16.90 -8.01
CA MET A 117 9.26 18.07 -7.23
C MET A 117 9.59 19.27 -8.12
N TYR A 118 8.94 20.41 -7.86
CA TYR A 118 9.16 21.69 -8.54
C TYR A 118 10.10 22.59 -7.74
N ASP A 119 9.84 22.76 -6.44
CA ASP A 119 10.65 23.59 -5.57
C ASP A 119 10.82 22.94 -4.20
N VAL A 120 11.92 23.29 -3.54
CA VAL A 120 12.23 22.80 -2.20
C VAL A 120 12.40 23.93 -1.22
N SER A 121 12.01 23.67 0.03
CA SER A 121 12.08 24.63 1.11
C SER A 121 13.48 25.25 1.25
N HIS A 122 13.56 26.50 1.73
CA HIS A 122 14.82 27.22 1.88
C HIS A 122 15.24 27.33 3.35
N TYR A 123 16.54 27.18 3.64
CA TYR A 123 17.08 27.53 4.95
C TYR A 123 17.34 29.03 5.02
N LYS A 124 16.91 29.65 6.13
CA LYS A 124 17.22 31.05 6.44
C LYS A 124 18.49 31.14 7.29
N LEU A 125 19.48 31.88 6.81
CA LEU A 125 20.63 32.28 7.64
C LEU A 125 20.32 33.66 8.24
N PHE A 126 20.53 33.83 9.55
CA PHE A 126 20.26 35.08 10.29
C PHE A 126 18.84 35.66 10.04
N GLY A 127 17.82 34.82 9.97
CA GLY A 127 16.40 35.21 10.03
C GLY A 127 15.80 35.89 8.79
N PHE A 128 16.59 36.45 7.88
CA PHE A 128 16.09 37.33 6.82
C PHE A 128 16.55 37.00 5.39
N ILE A 129 17.56 36.13 5.20
CA ILE A 129 18.08 35.81 3.86
C ILE A 129 17.90 34.31 3.57
N PRO A 130 17.07 33.93 2.58
CA PRO A 130 17.07 32.57 2.03
C PRO A 130 18.33 32.40 1.19
N ILE A 131 19.31 31.63 1.68
CA ILE A 131 20.61 31.49 1.01
C ILE A 131 20.71 30.17 0.25
N ASN A 132 20.20 29.06 0.82
CA ASN A 132 20.37 27.72 0.26
C ASN A 132 19.06 26.91 0.31
N ARG A 133 18.82 26.12 -0.76
CA ARG A 133 17.73 25.13 -0.85
C ARG A 133 18.00 23.96 0.09
N ASP A 134 17.03 23.60 0.92
CA ASP A 134 17.03 22.38 1.72
C ASP A 134 16.69 21.18 0.84
N GLN A 135 17.75 20.48 0.42
CA GLN A 135 17.59 19.22 -0.31
C GLN A 135 17.75 17.99 0.57
N SER A 136 17.92 18.13 1.89
CA SER A 136 18.36 17.04 2.80
C SER A 136 17.46 15.82 2.74
N LEU A 137 16.14 16.02 2.65
CA LEU A 137 15.12 14.97 2.61
C LEU A 137 14.46 14.83 1.24
N VAL A 138 14.35 15.92 0.48
CA VAL A 138 13.62 16.01 -0.78
C VAL A 138 14.49 16.70 -1.83
N ARG A 139 14.49 16.23 -3.08
CA ARG A 139 15.28 16.74 -4.20
C ARG A 139 14.39 17.28 -5.31
N LEU A 140 14.87 18.30 -6.01
CA LEU A 140 14.23 18.77 -7.24
C LEU A 140 14.16 17.65 -8.27
N GLU A 141 13.11 17.66 -9.09
CA GLU A 141 12.85 16.70 -10.17
C GLU A 141 12.61 15.25 -9.74
N GLU A 142 12.72 14.91 -8.45
CA GLU A 142 12.38 13.57 -7.97
C GLU A 142 10.87 13.35 -7.94
N TYR A 143 10.46 12.08 -8.01
CA TYR A 143 9.05 11.71 -7.95
C TYR A 143 8.60 11.48 -6.51
N VAL A 144 7.39 11.94 -6.24
CA VAL A 144 6.70 11.80 -4.96
C VAL A 144 5.29 11.25 -5.21
N ALA A 145 4.74 10.59 -4.19
CA ALA A 145 3.35 10.18 -4.16
C ALA A 145 2.56 11.12 -3.25
N ILE A 146 1.43 11.63 -3.73
CA ILE A 146 0.53 12.50 -2.98
C ILE A 146 -0.79 11.75 -2.75
N GLU A 147 -1.22 11.68 -1.50
CA GLU A 147 -2.46 11.00 -1.11
C GLU A 147 -3.32 11.92 -0.24
N PRO A 148 -4.65 11.71 -0.17
CA PRO A 148 -5.47 12.36 0.83
C PRO A 148 -4.94 12.13 2.25
N PHE A 149 -4.99 13.15 3.11
CA PHE A 149 -4.73 12.98 4.53
C PHE A 149 -5.89 12.19 5.16
N LEU A 150 -5.56 11.04 5.75
CA LEU A 150 -6.55 10.19 6.41
C LEU A 150 -6.76 10.65 7.86
N GLU A 151 -7.88 11.34 8.11
CA GLU A 151 -8.31 11.69 9.46
C GLU A 151 -8.92 10.49 10.17
N GLY A 152 -8.26 10.03 11.24
CA GLY A 152 -8.76 8.93 12.07
C GLY A 152 -7.66 8.13 12.75
N THR A 153 -8.04 7.00 13.33
CA THR A 153 -7.07 6.06 13.92
C THR A 153 -6.49 5.20 12.81
N TYR A 154 -5.24 5.49 12.44
CA TYR A 154 -4.51 4.68 11.47
C TYR A 154 -4.17 3.30 12.04
N LYS A 155 -4.51 2.25 11.31
CA LYS A 155 -4.29 0.86 11.72
C LYS A 155 -3.72 0.03 10.59
N LYS A 156 -2.85 -0.92 10.95
CA LYS A 156 -2.30 -1.94 10.05
C LYS A 156 -2.90 -3.28 10.41
N TYR A 157 -3.63 -3.87 9.47
CA TYR A 157 -4.44 -5.08 9.64
C TYR A 157 -3.65 -6.34 9.31
N ASN A 158 -2.77 -6.29 8.31
CA ASN A 158 -1.80 -7.34 8.04
C ASN A 158 -0.51 -6.75 7.44
N SER A 159 0.47 -7.61 7.17
CA SER A 159 1.68 -7.23 6.43
C SER A 159 1.95 -8.14 5.25
N ASN A 160 2.78 -7.68 4.32
CA ASN A 160 3.29 -8.50 3.23
C ASN A 160 4.29 -9.58 3.68
N GLY A 161 4.71 -9.55 4.95
CA GLY A 161 5.60 -10.51 5.60
C GLY A 161 4.89 -11.52 6.49
N GLY A 162 3.55 -11.54 6.51
CA GLY A 162 2.74 -12.52 7.23
C GLY A 162 2.26 -12.12 8.62
N TYR A 163 2.40 -10.86 9.04
CA TYR A 163 1.70 -10.39 10.25
C TYR A 163 0.20 -10.26 10.00
N GLU A 164 -0.61 -10.59 10.99
CA GLU A 164 -2.06 -10.42 10.97
C GLU A 164 -2.58 -9.88 12.30
N ASP A 165 -3.49 -8.91 12.25
CA ASP A 165 -4.31 -8.48 13.37
C ASP A 165 -5.60 -9.29 13.40
N SER A 166 -5.65 -10.29 14.28
CA SER A 166 -6.78 -11.23 14.43
C SER A 166 -8.10 -10.60 14.86
N TYR A 167 -8.14 -9.28 15.12
CA TYR A 167 -9.38 -8.57 15.46
C TYR A 167 -10.16 -8.06 14.24
N HIS A 168 -9.67 -8.24 13.00
CA HIS A 168 -10.40 -7.79 11.79
C HIS A 168 -10.49 -8.87 10.73
N ASP A 169 -11.42 -9.79 10.95
CA ASP A 169 -11.65 -10.93 10.08
C ASP A 169 -11.86 -10.55 8.61
N LEU A 170 -12.54 -9.44 8.33
CA LEU A 170 -12.82 -9.00 6.96
C LEU A 170 -11.53 -8.69 6.18
N MET A 171 -10.57 -8.03 6.82
CA MET A 171 -9.30 -7.65 6.18
C MET A 171 -8.46 -8.89 5.89
N LEU A 172 -8.39 -9.83 6.84
CA LEU A 172 -7.64 -11.07 6.65
C LEU A 172 -8.29 -11.95 5.56
N ALA A 173 -9.63 -12.03 5.57
CA ALA A 173 -10.38 -12.76 4.56
C ALA A 173 -10.26 -12.12 3.16
N PHE A 174 -10.19 -10.78 3.07
CA PHE A 174 -9.96 -10.09 1.81
C PHE A 174 -8.62 -10.50 1.18
N SER A 175 -7.52 -10.44 1.93
CA SER A 175 -6.20 -10.89 1.43
C SER A 175 -6.23 -12.34 0.95
N HIS A 176 -6.81 -13.25 1.73
CA HIS A 176 -6.96 -14.66 1.33
C HIS A 176 -7.84 -14.83 0.08
N TRP A 177 -8.93 -14.07 0.00
CA TRP A 177 -9.83 -14.09 -1.15
C TRP A 177 -9.15 -13.59 -2.43
N THR A 178 -8.34 -12.53 -2.39
CA THR A 178 -7.61 -12.05 -3.59
C THR A 178 -6.69 -13.12 -4.15
N TRP A 179 -6.05 -13.90 -3.27
CA TRP A 179 -5.23 -15.04 -3.64
C TRP A 179 -6.06 -16.16 -4.27
N SER A 180 -7.19 -16.52 -3.66
CA SER A 180 -8.05 -17.58 -4.18
C SER A 180 -8.68 -17.22 -5.54
N ILE A 181 -9.26 -16.03 -5.68
CA ILE A 181 -10.00 -15.63 -6.88
C ILE A 181 -9.09 -15.41 -8.10
N SER A 182 -7.82 -15.08 -7.86
CA SER A 182 -6.81 -14.91 -8.90
C SER A 182 -6.17 -16.22 -9.36
N GLY A 183 -6.67 -17.36 -8.91
CA GLY A 183 -6.05 -18.66 -9.21
C GLY A 183 -4.64 -18.77 -8.63
N HIS A 184 -4.42 -18.14 -7.47
CA HIS A 184 -3.15 -18.12 -6.72
C HIS A 184 -2.03 -17.32 -7.42
N GLN A 185 -2.39 -16.39 -8.31
CA GLN A 185 -1.43 -15.59 -9.08
C GLN A 185 -1.09 -14.24 -8.46
N PHE A 186 -2.02 -13.67 -7.67
CA PHE A 186 -1.87 -12.37 -7.01
C PHE A 186 -2.32 -12.45 -5.56
N MET A 187 -1.74 -11.67 -4.66
CA MET A 187 -2.24 -11.53 -3.29
C MET A 187 -2.07 -10.09 -2.83
N VAL A 188 -3.19 -9.43 -2.52
CA VAL A 188 -3.18 -8.10 -1.90
C VAL A 188 -2.94 -8.26 -0.41
N CYS A 189 -1.97 -7.53 0.13
CA CYS A 189 -1.58 -7.55 1.54
C CYS A 189 -1.02 -6.19 1.95
N ASP A 190 -0.40 -6.11 3.13
CA ASP A 190 0.00 -4.85 3.77
C ASP A 190 -1.19 -3.89 3.96
N LEU A 191 -2.35 -4.44 4.29
CA LEU A 191 -3.60 -3.72 4.46
C LEU A 191 -3.46 -2.76 5.65
N GLN A 192 -3.52 -1.45 5.37
CA GLN A 192 -3.37 -0.40 6.37
C GLN A 192 -4.11 0.87 5.96
N GLY A 193 -4.63 1.60 6.93
CA GLY A 193 -5.43 2.81 6.69
C GLY A 193 -6.36 3.12 7.85
N ILE A 194 -7.54 3.65 7.55
CA ILE A 194 -8.56 4.00 8.54
C ILE A 194 -9.85 3.22 8.31
N GLU A 195 -10.61 3.02 9.38
CA GLU A 195 -11.97 2.53 9.33
C GLU A 195 -12.95 3.69 9.52
N THR A 196 -13.93 3.81 8.62
CA THR A 196 -15.05 4.75 8.75
C THR A 196 -16.33 3.97 9.01
N LYS A 197 -17.44 4.68 9.29
CA LYS A 197 -18.76 4.03 9.47
C LYS A 197 -19.25 3.23 8.26
N ARG A 198 -18.73 3.51 7.05
CA ARG A 198 -19.20 2.90 5.79
C ARG A 198 -18.20 1.97 5.13
N LYS A 199 -16.91 2.31 5.24
CA LYS A 199 -15.83 1.64 4.52
C LYS A 199 -14.51 1.67 5.28
N PHE A 200 -13.66 0.70 4.96
CA PHE A 200 -12.22 0.79 5.17
C PHE A 200 -11.63 1.63 4.04
N VAL A 201 -10.83 2.64 4.38
CA VAL A 201 -10.05 3.43 3.42
C VAL A 201 -8.59 3.10 3.63
N LEU A 202 -8.05 2.31 2.72
CA LEU A 202 -6.72 1.73 2.79
C LEU A 202 -5.75 2.47 1.87
N THR A 203 -4.46 2.40 2.18
CA THR A 203 -3.40 3.01 1.38
C THR A 203 -2.11 2.19 1.49
N ASP A 204 -1.17 2.42 0.56
CA ASP A 204 0.10 1.70 0.46
C ASP A 204 -0.04 0.17 0.54
N PRO A 205 -0.89 -0.47 -0.29
CA PRO A 205 -0.93 -1.92 -0.34
C PRO A 205 0.38 -2.48 -0.91
N ALA A 206 0.68 -3.73 -0.56
CA ALA A 206 1.59 -4.56 -1.31
C ALA A 206 0.79 -5.61 -2.10
N VAL A 207 1.30 -5.96 -3.28
CA VAL A 207 0.76 -7.07 -4.08
C VAL A 207 1.88 -8.06 -4.32
N HIS A 208 1.74 -9.28 -3.81
CA HIS A 208 2.60 -10.38 -4.23
C HIS A 208 2.09 -10.91 -5.58
N SER A 209 2.97 -11.14 -6.53
CA SER A 209 2.62 -11.69 -7.85
C SER A 209 3.63 -12.73 -8.32
N LEU A 210 3.21 -13.65 -9.20
CA LEU A 210 4.13 -14.62 -9.79
C LEU A 210 5.27 -13.96 -10.58
N GLU A 211 5.00 -12.79 -11.16
CA GLU A 211 5.92 -12.06 -12.03
C GLU A 211 6.84 -11.09 -11.26
N GLN A 212 6.58 -10.85 -9.98
CA GLN A 212 7.30 -9.87 -9.15
C GLN A 212 7.34 -8.45 -9.72
N ILE A 213 6.22 -7.99 -10.29
CA ILE A 213 6.13 -6.71 -11.02
C ILE A 213 5.66 -5.53 -10.18
N TYR A 214 5.24 -5.75 -8.92
CA TYR A 214 4.74 -4.68 -8.04
C TYR A 214 5.84 -4.11 -7.11
N GLY A 215 7.07 -4.09 -7.61
CA GLY A 215 8.19 -3.43 -6.95
C GLY A 215 8.76 -4.22 -5.77
N MET A 216 9.52 -3.53 -4.92
CA MET A 216 10.34 -4.20 -3.90
C MET A 216 9.54 -4.86 -2.77
N THR A 217 8.27 -4.53 -2.61
CA THR A 217 7.36 -5.15 -1.63
C THR A 217 6.69 -6.42 -2.17
N ASP A 218 6.83 -6.70 -3.47
CA ASP A 218 6.40 -7.94 -4.11
C ASP A 218 7.45 -9.03 -3.88
N LEU A 219 7.18 -9.87 -2.89
CA LEU A 219 8.04 -10.99 -2.51
C LEU A 219 7.71 -12.27 -3.31
N GLY A 220 6.84 -12.15 -4.32
CA GLY A 220 6.36 -13.23 -5.16
C GLY A 220 5.74 -14.39 -4.40
N VAL A 221 5.97 -15.61 -4.90
CA VAL A 221 5.45 -16.83 -4.26
C VAL A 221 5.92 -16.99 -2.82
N VAL A 222 7.12 -16.51 -2.47
CA VAL A 222 7.62 -16.55 -1.09
C VAL A 222 6.78 -15.66 -0.18
N GLY A 223 6.39 -14.46 -0.65
CA GLY A 223 5.48 -13.59 0.08
C GLY A 223 4.12 -14.23 0.35
N MET A 224 3.54 -14.84 -0.69
CA MET A 224 2.26 -15.56 -0.56
C MET A 224 2.35 -16.70 0.45
N GLU A 225 3.43 -17.49 0.41
CA GLU A 225 3.70 -18.55 1.38
C GLU A 225 3.80 -18.03 2.81
N LEU A 226 4.51 -16.92 3.04
CA LEU A 226 4.66 -16.32 4.37
C LEU A 226 3.31 -15.85 4.94
N VAL A 227 2.48 -15.19 4.11
CA VAL A 227 1.14 -14.75 4.50
C VAL A 227 0.26 -15.95 4.82
N LEU A 228 0.16 -16.94 3.92
CA LEU A 228 -0.69 -18.11 4.10
C LEU A 228 -0.25 -19.02 5.25
N ALA A 229 1.05 -19.13 5.53
CA ALA A 229 1.57 -19.96 6.62
C ALA A 229 1.16 -19.44 8.02
N ASN A 230 0.93 -18.13 8.14
CA ASN A 230 0.41 -17.51 9.37
C ASN A 230 -1.11 -17.33 9.35
N HIS A 231 -1.72 -17.22 8.16
CA HIS A 231 -3.14 -17.01 8.01
C HIS A 231 -3.96 -18.14 8.64
N ARG A 232 -4.80 -17.78 9.60
CA ARG A 232 -5.81 -18.69 10.16
C ARG A 232 -7.17 -18.32 9.59
N CYS A 233 -7.72 -19.19 8.74
CA CYS A 233 -9.04 -18.98 8.18
C CYS A 233 -10.06 -18.66 9.29
N ASN A 234 -10.71 -17.51 9.18
CA ASN A 234 -11.75 -17.08 10.09
C ASN A 234 -13.14 -17.49 9.58
N SER A 235 -14.20 -17.00 10.24
CA SER A 235 -15.58 -17.32 9.88
C SER A 235 -15.94 -16.86 8.46
N LEU A 236 -15.36 -15.76 8.00
CA LEU A 236 -15.59 -15.21 6.66
C LEU A 236 -14.89 -16.02 5.59
N CYS A 237 -13.63 -16.42 5.81
CA CYS A 237 -12.93 -17.31 4.88
C CYS A 237 -13.74 -18.60 4.65
N ARG A 238 -14.29 -19.18 5.74
CA ARG A 238 -15.15 -20.38 5.65
C ARG A 238 -16.46 -20.12 4.91
N LYS A 239 -17.13 -19.00 5.18
CA LYS A 239 -18.37 -18.60 4.47
C LYS A 239 -18.14 -18.39 2.97
N LEU A 240 -16.98 -17.85 2.61
CA LEU A 240 -16.57 -17.63 1.23
C LEU A 240 -16.00 -18.90 0.55
N GLY A 241 -15.95 -20.04 1.26
CA GLY A 241 -15.46 -21.31 0.71
C GLY A 241 -13.95 -21.34 0.46
N LEU A 242 -13.17 -20.46 1.09
CA LEU A 242 -11.73 -20.34 0.86
C LEU A 242 -10.96 -21.48 1.51
N GLN A 243 -9.94 -21.97 0.82
CA GLN A 243 -9.03 -23.03 1.31
C GLN A 243 -7.62 -22.47 1.48
N ASN A 244 -6.95 -22.85 2.57
CA ASN A 244 -5.56 -22.49 2.81
C ASN A 244 -4.70 -23.77 2.94
N PRO A 245 -4.21 -24.33 1.82
CA PRO A 245 -3.44 -25.57 1.85
C PRO A 245 -2.09 -25.44 2.58
N VAL A 246 -1.62 -24.21 2.78
CA VAL A 246 -0.34 -23.92 3.44
C VAL A 246 -0.46 -24.07 4.96
N ALA A 247 -1.56 -23.59 5.56
CA ALA A 247 -1.80 -23.70 7.00
C ALA A 247 -1.94 -25.16 7.45
N ASP A 248 -2.56 -26.01 6.62
CA ASP A 248 -2.80 -27.42 6.91
C ASP A 248 -1.50 -28.27 6.88
N GLN A 249 -0.45 -27.77 6.22
CA GLN A 249 0.85 -28.44 6.15
C GLN A 249 1.81 -28.08 7.30
N GLY A 250 1.40 -27.16 8.18
CA GLY A 250 1.77 -27.05 9.61
C GLY A 250 3.23 -26.85 10.07
N VAL A 251 4.26 -27.29 9.32
CA VAL A 251 5.60 -27.51 9.92
C VAL A 251 6.78 -27.03 9.05
N LEU A 252 6.61 -26.80 7.74
CA LEU A 252 7.76 -26.62 6.82
C LEU A 252 8.12 -25.17 6.45
N ILE A 253 7.29 -24.17 6.79
CA ILE A 253 7.57 -22.76 6.47
C ILE A 253 7.92 -22.03 7.77
N PRO A 254 9.07 -21.33 7.85
CA PRO A 254 9.37 -20.47 8.98
C PRO A 254 8.28 -19.41 9.13
N ARG A 255 7.50 -19.50 10.21
CA ARG A 255 6.47 -18.51 10.53
C ARG A 255 7.15 -17.20 10.92
N ARG A 256 7.14 -16.22 10.01
CA ARG A 256 7.61 -14.85 10.25
C ARG A 256 6.42 -13.98 10.59
N ASN A 257 6.35 -13.44 11.81
CA ASN A 257 5.30 -12.49 12.20
C ASN A 257 5.83 -11.05 12.13
N VAL A 258 6.27 -10.62 10.95
CA VAL A 258 6.91 -9.31 10.76
C VAL A 258 5.84 -8.27 10.49
N ARG A 259 5.55 -7.42 11.48
CA ARG A 259 4.53 -6.35 11.35
C ARG A 259 4.91 -5.25 10.36
N SER A 260 6.20 -4.92 10.27
CA SER A 260 6.71 -3.95 9.29
C SER A 260 6.60 -4.50 7.86
N THR A 261 6.48 -3.60 6.89
CA THR A 261 6.58 -3.97 5.47
C THR A 261 7.97 -4.59 5.21
N MET A 262 7.98 -5.75 4.56
CA MET A 262 9.18 -6.45 4.12
C MET A 262 9.51 -6.08 2.67
N TYR A 263 10.79 -6.11 2.34
CA TYR A 263 11.30 -5.86 1.00
C TYR A 263 12.07 -7.07 0.47
N SER A 264 12.08 -7.25 -0.85
CA SER A 264 12.72 -8.40 -1.52
C SER A 264 14.20 -8.54 -1.19
N PHE A 265 14.92 -7.43 -0.98
CA PHE A 265 16.33 -7.44 -0.55
C PHE A 265 16.55 -7.98 0.87
N GLN A 266 15.49 -8.12 1.69
CA GLN A 266 15.56 -8.69 3.04
C GLN A 266 15.34 -10.21 3.04
N LEU A 267 14.90 -10.79 1.92
CA LEU A 267 14.82 -12.25 1.76
C LEU A 267 16.23 -12.85 1.66
N SER A 268 16.38 -14.11 2.08
CA SER A 268 17.62 -14.85 1.83
C SER A 268 17.84 -15.07 0.33
N LYS A 269 19.08 -15.32 -0.10
CA LYS A 269 19.40 -15.59 -1.52
C LYS A 269 18.61 -16.78 -2.07
N GLU A 270 18.36 -17.80 -1.25
CA GLU A 270 17.56 -18.96 -1.65
C GLU A 270 16.09 -18.57 -1.88
N GLU A 271 15.51 -17.79 -0.98
CA GLU A 271 14.14 -17.28 -1.13
C GLU A 271 14.00 -16.37 -2.36
N GLN A 272 14.93 -15.46 -2.58
CA GLN A 272 14.93 -14.61 -3.79
C GLN A 272 14.99 -15.47 -5.06
N LEU A 273 15.83 -16.51 -5.09
CA LEU A 273 15.94 -17.42 -6.23
C LEU A 273 14.65 -18.24 -6.43
N ARG A 274 13.97 -18.63 -5.35
CA ARG A 274 12.68 -19.33 -5.42
C ARG A 274 11.59 -18.43 -5.96
N ALA A 275 11.52 -17.18 -5.49
CA ALA A 275 10.56 -16.19 -5.96
C ALA A 275 10.75 -15.95 -7.47
N LEU A 276 12.00 -15.71 -7.91
CA LEU A 276 12.33 -15.48 -9.33
C LEU A 276 11.99 -16.68 -10.22
N LYS A 277 12.21 -17.90 -9.73
CA LYS A 277 11.87 -19.15 -10.44
C LYS A 277 10.41 -19.56 -10.28
N ARG A 278 9.60 -18.79 -9.55
CA ARG A 278 8.18 -19.08 -9.25
C ARG A 278 8.00 -20.45 -8.61
N LYS A 279 9.01 -20.89 -7.85
CA LYS A 279 9.07 -22.23 -7.28
C LYS A 279 8.33 -22.28 -5.95
N ASN A 280 7.04 -22.55 -6.04
CA ASN A 280 6.18 -22.88 -4.92
C ASN A 280 6.07 -24.41 -4.71
N LYS A 281 5.83 -24.83 -3.47
CA LYS A 281 5.62 -26.25 -3.10
C LYS A 281 4.26 -26.52 -2.45
N TYR A 282 3.49 -25.48 -2.14
CA TYR A 282 2.38 -25.58 -1.19
C TYR A 282 0.99 -25.39 -1.82
N PHE A 283 0.95 -24.94 -3.07
CA PHE A 283 -0.29 -24.69 -3.81
C PHE A 283 -0.07 -24.80 -5.32
N GLU A 284 -1.11 -25.14 -6.06
CA GLU A 284 -1.06 -25.17 -7.52
C GLU A 284 -1.46 -23.81 -8.08
N ILE A 285 -0.98 -23.44 -9.27
CA ILE A 285 -1.50 -22.26 -9.97
C ILE A 285 -2.71 -22.70 -10.77
N LEU A 286 -3.83 -22.02 -10.56
CA LEU A 286 -5.12 -22.33 -11.17
C LEU A 286 -5.50 -21.24 -12.18
N PRO A 287 -6.44 -21.53 -13.10
CA PRO A 287 -7.04 -20.46 -13.91
C PRO A 287 -7.68 -19.40 -13.01
N ALA A 288 -7.37 -18.13 -13.26
CA ALA A 288 -7.98 -17.01 -12.53
C ALA A 288 -9.47 -16.90 -12.86
N VAL A 289 -10.29 -16.70 -11.82
CA VAL A 289 -11.67 -16.23 -11.98
C VAL A 289 -11.68 -14.72 -12.19
N PHE A 290 -10.73 -14.01 -11.55
CA PHE A 290 -10.53 -12.57 -11.68
C PHE A 290 -9.07 -12.20 -11.46
N GLU A 291 -8.51 -11.35 -12.32
CA GLU A 291 -7.16 -10.77 -12.16
C GLU A 291 -7.16 -9.24 -12.24
#